data_AF-A0A8K0FYP7-F1
#
_entry.id   AF-A0A8K0FYP7-F1
#
_cell.length_a   1.000
_cell.length_b   1.000
_cell.length_c   1.000
_cell.angle_alpha   90.00
_cell.angle_beta   90.00
_cell.angle_gamma   90.00
#
_symmetry.space_group_name_H-M   'P 1'
#
loop_
_entity.id
_entity.type
_entity.pdbx_description
1 polymer ?
#
loop_
_entity_poly.entity_id
_entity_poly.type
_entity_poly.pdbx_seq_one_letter_code
_entity_poly.pdbx_strand_id
1 'polypeptide(L)'
;MSLITKFSGGKRVNYTTGGSYQRRCVGAALAYNLGPSWHLALMNKHHLNKFCKRREQLRLQKIESRKKLKARRRQPQNTHSDLHYGPNVQDALPDLPEEEFKSNMAKKLAELTKVAGNSVEIERQTIGQHVNPLWLNIRRDRLTASNFGTICRRRP
;
A
#
# COMPACT_ATOMS: atom_id res chain seq x y z
N MET A 1 26.05 21.17 20.85
CA MET A 1 24.87 21.02 19.95
C MET A 1 23.59 20.95 20.77
N SER A 2 22.74 21.99 20.75
CA SER A 2 21.60 22.13 21.67
C SER A 2 20.36 21.33 21.21
N LEU A 3 19.78 20.52 22.11
CA LEU A 3 18.54 19.75 21.91
C LEU A 3 17.35 20.62 21.48
N ILE A 4 17.38 21.91 21.84
CA ILE A 4 16.34 22.92 21.58
C ILE A 4 16.10 23.09 20.06
N THR A 5 17.17 23.03 19.26
CA THR A 5 17.13 23.22 17.81
C THR A 5 16.29 22.18 17.05
N LYS A 6 15.98 21.03 17.66
CA LYS A 6 15.08 20.02 17.10
C LYS A 6 13.60 20.40 17.23
N PHE A 7 13.26 21.24 18.20
CA PHE A 7 11.88 21.65 18.50
C PHE A 7 11.53 23.00 17.90
N SER A 8 12.48 23.94 17.87
CA SER A 8 12.32 25.26 17.27
C SER A 8 12.54 25.29 15.75
N GLY A 9 12.88 24.15 15.13
CA GLY A 9 13.11 24.06 13.67
C GLY A 9 14.47 24.59 13.20
N GLY A 10 15.40 24.91 14.12
CA GLY A 10 16.74 25.41 13.78
C GLY A 10 17.70 24.36 13.19
N LYS A 11 17.38 23.05 13.29
CA LYS A 11 18.11 21.99 12.60
C LYS A 11 17.47 21.70 11.24
N ARG A 12 18.24 21.18 10.27
CA ARG A 12 17.70 20.52 9.06
C ARG A 12 16.74 19.40 9.47
N VAL A 13 15.46 19.71 9.57
CA VAL A 13 14.36 18.77 9.78
C VAL A 13 13.99 18.21 8.41
N ASN A 14 13.87 16.88 8.30
CA ASN A 14 13.33 16.29 7.08
C ASN A 14 11.83 16.64 6.97
N TYR A 15 11.53 17.67 6.17
CA TYR A 15 10.20 18.25 6.02
C TYR A 15 9.19 17.29 5.40
N THR A 16 9.65 16.24 4.72
CA THR A 16 8.77 15.25 4.07
C THR A 16 8.25 14.18 5.03
N THR A 17 8.72 14.15 6.28
CA THR A 17 8.24 13.18 7.27
C THR A 17 6.85 13.55 7.79
N GLY A 18 5.93 12.57 7.85
CA GLY A 18 4.57 12.78 8.34
C GLY A 18 4.51 13.49 9.71
N GLY A 19 3.64 14.49 9.82
CA GLY A 19 3.47 15.30 11.04
C GLY A 19 4.59 16.32 11.31
N SER A 20 5.46 16.60 10.34
CA SER A 20 6.47 17.67 10.43
C SER A 20 5.83 19.07 10.48
N TYR A 21 4.78 19.30 9.71
CA TYR A 21 4.05 20.56 9.65
C TYR A 21 3.35 20.88 10.99
N GLN A 22 2.50 19.99 11.49
CA GLN A 22 1.78 20.18 12.75
C GLN A 22 2.72 20.45 13.93
N ARG A 23 3.86 19.75 14.03
CA ARG A 23 4.85 19.98 15.10
C ARG A 23 5.46 21.39 15.05
N ARG A 24 5.63 21.97 13.86
CA ARG A 24 6.10 23.35 13.72
C ARG A 24 5.03 24.36 14.12
N CYS A 25 3.79 24.17 13.70
CA CYS A 25 2.68 25.02 14.10
C CYS A 25 2.53 25.03 15.63
N VAL A 26 2.59 23.86 16.26
CA VAL A 26 2.52 23.74 17.72
C VAL A 26 3.75 24.37 18.39
N GLY A 27 4.96 24.11 17.89
CA GLY A 27 6.18 24.71 18.43
C GLY A 27 6.20 26.24 18.32
N ALA A 28 5.70 26.79 17.21
CA ALA A 28 5.58 28.23 17.00
C ALA A 28 4.53 28.85 17.94
N ALA A 29 3.36 28.20 18.09
CA ALA A 29 2.34 28.64 19.04
C ALA A 29 2.85 28.62 20.49
N LEU A 30 3.60 27.60 20.88
CA LEU A 30 4.21 27.52 22.21
C LEU A 30 5.28 28.61 22.41
N ALA A 31 6.10 28.89 21.40
CA ALA A 31 7.10 29.95 21.46
C ALA A 31 6.46 31.35 21.54
N TYR A 32 5.34 31.57 20.84
CA TYR A 32 4.59 32.82 20.91
C TYR A 32 3.97 33.03 22.29
N ASN A 33 3.34 31.99 22.85
CA ASN A 33 2.60 32.10 24.12
C ASN A 33 3.50 32.05 25.37
N LEU A 34 4.54 31.22 25.37
CA LEU A 34 5.38 30.93 26.54
C LEU A 34 6.80 31.49 26.42
N GLY A 35 7.11 32.16 25.31
CA GLY A 35 8.42 32.75 25.03
C GLY A 35 9.50 31.74 24.61
N PRO A 36 10.75 32.20 24.42
CA PRO A 36 11.85 31.40 23.86
C PRO A 36 12.25 30.18 24.71
N SER A 37 11.97 30.23 26.00
CA SER A 37 12.32 29.21 27.00
C SER A 37 11.20 28.18 27.25
N TRP A 38 10.13 28.17 26.45
CA TRP A 38 8.98 27.26 26.60
C TRP A 38 9.37 25.78 26.77
N HIS A 39 10.47 25.36 26.15
CA HIS A 39 10.99 24.00 26.20
C HIS A 39 11.52 23.61 27.60
N LEU A 40 11.96 24.57 28.43
CA LEU A 40 12.44 24.32 29.80
C LEU A 40 11.30 23.87 30.72
N ALA A 41 10.09 24.44 30.55
CA ALA A 41 8.91 24.03 31.30
C ALA A 41 8.53 22.56 31.04
N LEU A 42 8.74 22.08 29.82
CA LEU A 42 8.50 20.67 29.42
C LEU A 42 9.62 19.71 29.82
N MET A 43 10.83 20.23 30.09
CA MET A 43 11.97 19.44 30.52
C MET A 43 11.88 19.02 32.01
N ASN A 44 10.87 19.49 32.75
CA ASN A 44 10.58 19.05 34.12
C ASN A 44 10.04 17.61 34.16
N LYS A 45 11.03 16.72 34.12
CA LYS A 45 11.25 15.27 34.28
C LYS A 45 10.13 14.27 34.65
N HIS A 46 8.91 14.64 35.02
CA HIS A 46 7.89 13.62 35.38
C HIS A 46 7.06 13.12 34.18
N HIS A 47 6.52 14.01 33.36
CA HIS A 47 5.64 13.62 32.24
C HIS A 47 6.41 13.06 31.05
N LEU A 48 7.63 13.57 30.80
CA LEU A 48 8.48 13.10 29.71
C LEU A 48 8.92 11.65 29.92
N ASN A 49 9.25 11.26 31.16
CA ASN A 49 9.61 9.88 31.49
C ASN A 49 8.44 8.91 31.27
N LYS A 50 7.22 9.30 31.64
CA LYS A 50 6.00 8.52 31.36
C LYS A 50 5.77 8.37 29.84
N PHE A 51 5.94 9.44 29.08
CA PHE A 51 5.83 9.41 27.62
C PHE A 51 6.90 8.52 26.97
N CYS A 52 8.16 8.65 27.37
CA CYS A 52 9.26 7.82 26.88
C CYS A 52 9.03 6.34 27.19
N LYS A 53 8.64 6.00 28.43
CA LYS A 53 8.28 4.62 28.82
C LYS A 53 7.12 4.07 27.98
N ARG A 54 6.06 4.85 27.76
CA ARG A 54 4.94 4.44 26.88
C ARG A 54 5.40 4.19 25.45
N ARG A 55 6.26 5.06 24.91
CA ARG A 55 6.78 4.92 23.54
C ARG A 55 7.70 3.71 23.38
N GLU A 56 8.51 3.43 24.39
CA GLU A 56 9.32 2.21 24.52
C GLU A 56 8.42 0.96 24.50
N GLN A 57 7.39 0.93 25.34
CA GLN A 57 6.43 -0.18 25.40
C GLN A 57 5.72 -0.41 24.06
N LEU A 58 5.23 0.65 23.42
CA LEU A 58 4.60 0.54 22.09
C LEU A 58 5.58 0.00 21.03
N ARG A 59 6.85 0.41 21.09
CA ARG A 59 7.91 -0.12 20.21
C ARG A 59 8.13 -1.61 20.46
N LEU A 60 8.24 -2.03 21.72
CA LEU A 60 8.41 -3.43 22.11
C LEU A 60 7.22 -4.29 21.67
N GLN A 61 5.99 -3.84 21.92
CA GLN A 61 4.76 -4.50 21.44
C GLN A 61 4.74 -4.65 19.91
N LYS A 62 5.21 -3.62 19.18
CA LYS A 62 5.30 -3.67 17.71
C LYS A 62 6.37 -4.65 17.23
N ILE A 63 7.47 -4.79 17.97
CA ILE A 63 8.51 -5.80 17.70
C ILE A 63 7.97 -7.20 17.96
N GLU A 64 7.31 -7.43 19.10
CA GLU A 64 6.72 -8.72 19.45
C GLU A 64 5.64 -9.16 18.46
N SER A 65 4.71 -8.27 18.11
CA SER A 65 3.66 -8.58 17.13
C SER A 65 4.26 -8.95 15.77
N ARG A 66 5.32 -8.25 15.33
CA ARG A 66 6.07 -8.62 14.10
C ARG A 66 6.78 -9.97 14.22
N LYS A 67 7.35 -10.31 15.39
CA LYS A 67 7.93 -11.64 15.65
C LYS A 67 6.87 -12.74 15.55
N LYS A 68 5.70 -12.54 16.16
CA LYS A 68 4.55 -13.47 16.08
C LYS A 68 4.05 -13.64 14.64
N LEU A 69 3.99 -12.55 13.86
CA LEU A 69 3.61 -12.61 12.44
C LEU A 69 4.64 -13.39 11.60
N LYS A 70 5.93 -13.18 11.84
CA LYS A 70 6.99 -13.94 11.16
C LYS A 70 6.94 -15.42 11.52
N ALA A 71 6.65 -15.77 12.77
CA ALA A 71 6.47 -17.16 13.19
C ALA A 71 5.27 -17.84 12.48
N ARG A 72 4.13 -17.13 12.35
CA ARG A 72 2.96 -17.60 11.58
C ARG A 72 3.25 -17.80 10.09
N ARG A 73 4.12 -16.97 9.50
CA ARG A 73 4.52 -17.05 8.08
C ARG A 73 5.57 -18.14 7.79
N ARG A 74 6.00 -18.92 8.79
CA ARG A 74 6.93 -20.05 8.61
C ARG A 74 6.25 -21.35 8.20
N GLN A 75 4.91 -21.37 8.08
CA GLN A 75 4.32 -22.44 7.29
C GLN A 75 4.89 -22.27 5.88
N PRO A 76 5.67 -23.23 5.36
CA PRO A 76 6.05 -23.18 3.96
C PRO A 76 4.74 -23.02 3.20
N GLN A 77 4.65 -21.99 2.36
CA GLN A 77 3.58 -22.02 1.36
C GLN A 77 3.73 -23.35 0.67
N ASN A 78 2.66 -24.14 0.61
CA ASN A 78 2.65 -25.42 -0.09
C ASN A 78 3.26 -25.18 -1.47
N THR A 79 4.54 -25.51 -1.62
CA THR A 79 5.26 -25.59 -2.89
C THR A 79 4.91 -26.92 -3.54
N HIS A 80 3.63 -27.30 -3.47
CA HIS A 80 3.13 -28.31 -4.37
C HIS A 80 3.22 -27.72 -5.76
N SER A 81 3.71 -28.53 -6.70
CA SER A 81 3.58 -28.22 -8.12
C SER A 81 2.13 -27.89 -8.40
N ASP A 82 1.90 -26.85 -9.19
CA ASP A 82 0.57 -26.45 -9.60
C ASP A 82 -0.15 -27.66 -10.21
N LEU A 83 -1.39 -27.91 -9.78
CA LEU A 83 -2.19 -29.04 -10.27
C LEU A 83 -2.44 -28.92 -11.79
N HIS A 84 -2.43 -27.69 -12.30
CA HIS A 84 -2.77 -27.36 -13.68
C HIS A 84 -1.58 -26.84 -14.50
N TYR A 85 -0.36 -26.78 -13.93
CA TYR A 85 0.82 -26.31 -14.66
C TYR A 85 2.10 -27.11 -14.33
N GLY A 86 2.93 -27.37 -15.35
CA GLY A 86 4.23 -28.02 -15.21
C GLY A 86 4.23 -29.51 -15.59
N PRO A 87 5.34 -30.23 -15.34
CA PRO A 87 5.52 -31.61 -15.81
C PRO A 87 4.62 -32.65 -15.13
N ASN A 88 4.06 -32.32 -13.96
CA ASN A 88 3.30 -33.25 -13.10
C ASN A 88 1.79 -32.97 -13.09
N VAL A 89 1.25 -32.39 -14.17
CA VAL A 89 -0.17 -32.07 -14.29
C VAL A 89 -0.99 -33.38 -14.31
N GLN A 90 -1.95 -33.49 -13.40
CA GLN A 90 -2.81 -34.67 -13.27
C GLN A 90 -3.88 -34.72 -14.37
N ASP A 91 -4.38 -33.54 -14.75
CA ASP A 91 -5.40 -33.35 -15.78
C ASP A 91 -4.76 -32.66 -16.98
N ALA A 92 -4.01 -33.40 -17.79
CA ALA A 92 -3.49 -32.87 -19.05
C ALA A 92 -4.67 -32.70 -20.01
N LEU A 93 -5.33 -31.54 -19.95
CA LEU A 93 -6.33 -31.19 -20.95
C LEU A 93 -5.62 -31.08 -22.31
N PRO A 94 -6.18 -31.69 -23.37
CA PRO A 94 -5.69 -31.45 -24.73
C PRO A 94 -5.72 -29.96 -25.05
N ASP A 95 -4.69 -29.49 -25.75
CA ASP A 95 -4.67 -28.12 -26.24
C ASP A 95 -5.88 -27.85 -27.13
N LEU A 96 -6.41 -26.62 -27.04
CA LEU A 96 -7.48 -26.18 -27.91
C LEU A 96 -6.98 -26.19 -29.37
N PRO A 97 -7.79 -26.66 -30.34
CA PRO A 97 -7.42 -26.58 -31.75
C PRO A 97 -7.03 -25.16 -32.17
N GLU A 98 -5.99 -25.03 -32.98
CA GLU A 98 -5.41 -23.72 -33.34
C GLU A 98 -6.44 -22.79 -34.00
N GLU A 99 -7.34 -23.36 -34.80
CA GLU A 99 -8.43 -22.62 -35.45
C GLU A 99 -9.42 -22.03 -34.44
N GLU A 100 -9.80 -22.81 -33.42
CA GLU A 100 -10.69 -22.34 -32.35
C GLU A 100 -9.99 -21.29 -31.49
N PHE A 101 -8.69 -21.47 -31.22
CA PHE A 101 -7.89 -20.49 -30.49
C PHE A 101 -7.84 -19.15 -31.22
N LYS A 102 -7.51 -19.15 -32.52
CA LYS A 102 -7.49 -17.94 -33.36
C LYS A 102 -8.86 -17.27 -33.41
N SER A 103 -9.92 -18.04 -33.55
CA SER A 103 -11.30 -17.55 -33.56
C SER A 103 -11.67 -16.87 -32.23
N ASN A 104 -11.36 -17.52 -31.11
CA ASN A 104 -11.63 -16.98 -29.76
C ASN A 104 -10.80 -15.74 -29.46
N MET A 105 -9.53 -15.72 -29.88
CA MET A 105 -8.65 -14.56 -29.78
C MET A 105 -9.24 -13.36 -30.55
N ALA A 106 -9.66 -13.58 -31.80
CA ALA A 106 -10.25 -12.53 -32.62
C ALA A 106 -11.55 -11.98 -32.02
N LYS A 107 -12.44 -12.86 -31.52
CA LYS A 107 -13.65 -12.48 -30.79
C LYS A 107 -13.32 -11.61 -29.57
N LYS A 108 -12.35 -12.04 -28.76
CA LYS A 108 -11.98 -11.32 -27.54
C LYS A 108 -11.36 -9.95 -27.85
N LEU A 109 -10.52 -9.85 -28.89
CA LEU A 109 -9.97 -8.57 -29.34
C LEU A 109 -11.07 -7.61 -29.83
N ALA A 110 -12.05 -8.13 -30.58
CA ALA A 110 -13.17 -7.32 -31.05
C ALA A 110 -14.02 -6.80 -29.87
N GLU A 111 -14.27 -7.63 -28.86
CA GLU A 111 -14.92 -7.19 -27.60
C GLU A 111 -14.15 -6.06 -26.92
N LEU A 112 -12.84 -6.23 -26.71
CA LEU A 112 -12.01 -5.21 -26.06
C LEU A 112 -11.99 -3.89 -26.84
N THR A 113 -11.96 -3.97 -28.17
CA THR A 113 -11.98 -2.78 -29.05
C THR A 113 -13.30 -2.02 -28.93
N LYS A 114 -14.43 -2.73 -28.91
CA LYS A 114 -15.76 -2.11 -28.69
C LYS A 114 -15.84 -1.38 -27.35
N VAL A 115 -15.31 -1.99 -26.30
CA VAL A 115 -15.28 -1.39 -24.95
C VAL A 115 -14.37 -0.14 -24.92
N ALA A 116 -13.29 -0.12 -25.70
CA ALA A 116 -12.43 1.07 -25.82
C ALA A 116 -13.17 2.24 -26.52
N GLY A 117 -13.93 1.96 -27.57
CA GLY A 117 -14.73 2.97 -28.28
C GLY A 117 -15.84 3.60 -27.42
N ASN A 118 -16.43 2.84 -26.49
CA ASN A 118 -17.55 3.28 -25.65
C ASN A 118 -17.11 3.77 -24.26
N SER A 119 -15.87 4.25 -24.12
CA SER A 119 -15.28 4.61 -22.82
C SER A 119 -16.11 5.60 -21.98
N VAL A 120 -16.67 6.63 -22.60
CA VAL A 120 -17.48 7.67 -21.93
C VAL A 120 -18.78 7.11 -21.36
N GLU A 121 -19.45 6.24 -22.12
CA GLU A 121 -20.71 5.62 -21.67
C GLU A 121 -20.46 4.63 -20.53
N ILE A 122 -19.38 3.84 -20.65
CA ILE A 122 -18.96 2.91 -19.60
C ILE A 122 -18.63 3.66 -18.30
N GLU A 123 -17.96 4.81 -18.39
CA GLU A 123 -17.68 5.64 -17.22
C GLU A 123 -18.98 6.03 -16.49
N ARG A 124 -19.96 6.54 -17.23
CA ARG A 124 -21.27 6.94 -16.68
C ARG A 124 -22.01 5.77 -16.06
N GLN A 125 -22.01 4.62 -16.72
CA GLN A 125 -22.68 3.42 -16.21
C GLN A 125 -21.98 2.84 -14.98
N THR A 126 -20.69 3.08 -14.79
CA THR A 126 -19.87 2.44 -13.73
C THR A 126 -19.49 3.34 -12.57
N ILE A 127 -20.16 4.49 -12.38
CA ILE A 127 -19.92 5.46 -11.29
C ILE A 127 -19.92 4.81 -9.89
N GLY A 128 -20.77 3.79 -9.66
CA GLY A 128 -20.84 3.03 -8.40
C GLY A 128 -19.62 2.12 -8.10
N GLN A 129 -18.64 2.05 -8.99
CA GLN A 129 -17.39 1.31 -8.86
C GLN A 129 -17.61 -0.13 -8.37
N HIS A 130 -17.09 -0.49 -7.20
CA HIS A 130 -17.09 -1.84 -6.65
C HIS A 130 -18.49 -2.42 -6.38
N VAL A 131 -19.51 -1.56 -6.21
CA VAL A 131 -20.90 -2.01 -6.01
C VAL A 131 -21.54 -2.40 -7.35
N ASN A 132 -21.02 -1.89 -8.47
CA ASN A 132 -21.55 -2.18 -9.79
C ASN A 132 -20.89 -3.45 -10.38
N PRO A 133 -21.67 -4.51 -10.69
CA PRO A 133 -21.13 -5.72 -11.32
C PRO A 133 -20.48 -5.46 -12.70
N LEU A 134 -20.99 -4.48 -13.46
CA LEU A 134 -20.41 -4.10 -14.75
C LEU A 134 -18.97 -3.58 -14.59
N TRP A 135 -18.71 -2.80 -13.55
CA TRP A 135 -17.37 -2.29 -13.25
C TRP A 135 -16.41 -3.43 -12.94
N LEU A 136 -16.84 -4.44 -12.18
CA LEU A 136 -16.04 -5.63 -11.86
C LEU A 136 -15.68 -6.42 -13.11
N ASN A 137 -16.67 -6.65 -14.00
CA ASN A 137 -16.46 -7.38 -15.25
C ASN A 137 -15.45 -6.67 -16.16
N ILE A 138 -15.62 -5.37 -16.38
CA ILE A 138 -14.72 -4.57 -17.22
C ILE A 138 -13.33 -4.47 -16.61
N ARG A 139 -13.23 -4.36 -15.27
CA ARG A 139 -11.96 -4.29 -14.57
C ARG A 139 -11.16 -5.58 -14.65
N ARG A 140 -11.84 -6.74 -14.64
CA ARG A 140 -11.19 -8.07 -14.70
C ARG A 140 -10.34 -8.23 -15.96
N ASP A 141 -10.82 -7.68 -17.07
CA ASP A 141 -10.17 -7.78 -18.38
C ASP A 141 -9.19 -6.63 -18.67
N ARG A 142 -8.97 -5.71 -17.71
CA ARG A 142 -8.15 -4.51 -17.91
C ARG A 142 -6.90 -4.47 -17.04
N LEU A 143 -5.82 -3.97 -17.64
CA LEU A 143 -4.65 -3.49 -16.91
C LEU A 143 -5.01 -2.20 -16.16
N THR A 144 -5.16 -2.32 -14.85
CA THR A 144 -5.46 -1.17 -13.98
C THR A 144 -4.18 -0.56 -13.42
N ALA A 145 -4.20 0.74 -13.13
CA ALA A 145 -3.07 1.44 -12.52
C ALA A 145 -2.54 0.76 -11.24
N SER A 146 -3.44 0.19 -10.43
CA SER A 146 -3.07 -0.54 -9.21
C SER A 146 -2.34 -1.86 -9.45
N ASN A 147 -2.59 -2.53 -10.58
CA ASN A 147 -1.98 -3.83 -10.90
C ASN A 147 -0.79 -3.70 -11.89
N PHE A 148 -0.74 -2.61 -12.64
CA PHE A 148 0.26 -2.37 -13.67
C PHE A 148 1.70 -2.57 -13.17
N GLY A 149 2.05 -1.96 -12.03
CA GLY A 149 3.39 -2.09 -11.45
C GLY A 149 3.74 -3.52 -11.02
N THR A 150 2.76 -4.33 -10.63
CA THR A 150 2.98 -5.75 -10.29
C THR A 150 3.29 -6.56 -11.54
N ILE A 151 2.57 -6.28 -12.62
CA ILE A 151 2.73 -6.99 -13.90
C ILE A 151 4.06 -6.65 -14.55
N CYS A 152 4.47 -5.38 -14.60
CA CYS A 152 5.77 -4.98 -15.14
C CYS A 152 6.98 -5.57 -14.40
N ARG A 153 6.80 -6.05 -13.16
CA ARG A 153 7.87 -6.66 -12.36
C ARG A 153 7.95 -8.17 -12.53
N ARG A 154 7.04 -8.80 -13.27
CA ARG A 154 7.15 -10.22 -13.62
C ARG A 154 8.39 -10.40 -14.49
N ARG A 155 9.21 -11.39 -14.16
CA ARG A 155 10.37 -11.77 -15.00
C ARG A 155 9.84 -12.42 -16.29
N PRO A 156 10.51 -12.22 -17.43
CA PRO A 156 10.20 -12.93 -18.66
C PRO A 156 10.37 -14.44 -18.48
#